data_AF-A0A2A8US32-F1
#
_entry.id   AF-A0A2A8US32-F1
#
_cell.length_a   1.000
_cell.length_b   1.000
_cell.length_c   1.000
_cell.angle_alpha   90.00
_cell.angle_beta   90.00
_cell.angle_gamma   90.00
#
_symmetry.space_group_name_H-M   'P 1'
#
loop_
_entity.id
_entity.type
_entity.pdbx_description
1 polymer ?
#
loop_
_entity_poly.entity_id
_entity_poly.type
_entity_poly.pdbx_seq_one_letter_code
_entity_poly.pdbx_strand_id
1 'polypeptide(L)'
;MILNKKLVIPSTFLLLTCHIVIFYFWIFEWKKISTPYGLALWILSTVCGLLLYFHFKNQKSNKIILIGSSLLIVSSSFMIFLGIITGIIFVTVSSMP
;
A
#
# COMPACT_ATOMS: atom_id res chain seq x y z
N MET A 1 3.21 4.29 22.95
CA MET A 1 1.90 3.61 22.93
C MET A 1 2.11 2.16 22.51
N ILE A 2 2.02 1.21 23.45
CA ILE A 2 2.20 -0.23 23.18
C ILE A 2 0.89 -0.73 22.56
N LEU A 3 0.88 -0.89 21.24
CA LEU A 3 -0.24 -1.53 20.56
C LEU A 3 -0.18 -3.03 20.84
N ASN A 4 -1.25 -3.60 21.37
CA ASN A 4 -1.33 -5.02 21.68
C ASN A 4 -1.03 -5.85 20.43
N LYS A 5 -0.18 -6.86 20.58
CA LYS A 5 0.25 -7.80 19.52
C LYS A 5 -0.94 -8.43 18.75
N LYS A 6 -2.11 -8.51 19.38
CA LYS A 6 -3.39 -8.94 18.78
C LYS A 6 -3.95 -7.99 17.71
N LEU A 7 -3.63 -6.69 17.75
CA LEU A 7 -4.12 -5.69 16.79
C LEU A 7 -3.20 -5.53 15.58
N VAL A 8 -1.93 -5.93 15.71
CA VAL A 8 -0.90 -5.86 14.65
C VAL A 8 -1.23 -6.76 13.47
N ILE A 9 -1.65 -7.99 13.77
CA ILE A 9 -1.97 -9.01 12.77
C ILE A 9 -3.19 -8.59 11.92
N PRO A 10 -4.35 -8.21 12.50
CA PRO A 10 -5.50 -7.81 11.69
C PRO A 10 -5.26 -6.51 10.93
N SER A 11 -4.50 -5.54 11.47
CA SER A 11 -4.20 -4.31 10.72
C SER A 11 -3.32 -4.59 9.50
N THR A 12 -2.32 -5.45 9.66
CA THR A 12 -1.44 -5.87 8.57
C THR A 12 -2.23 -6.62 7.49
N PHE A 13 -3.12 -7.51 7.89
CA PHE A 13 -3.97 -8.26 6.97
C PHE A 13 -4.94 -7.36 6.21
N LEU A 14 -5.63 -6.45 6.91
CA LEU A 14 -6.55 -5.49 6.32
C LEU A 14 -5.85 -4.62 5.27
N LEU A 15 -4.66 -4.12 5.59
CA LEU A 15 -3.88 -3.28 4.69
C LEU A 15 -3.37 -4.06 3.47
N LEU A 16 -3.00 -5.33 3.65
CA LEU A 16 -2.65 -6.22 2.55
C LEU A 16 -3.85 -6.46 1.62
N THR A 17 -5.05 -6.67 2.18
CA THR A 17 -6.29 -6.76 1.40
C THR A 17 -6.53 -5.47 0.60
N CYS A 18 -6.32 -4.30 1.21
CA CYS A 18 -6.41 -3.02 0.49
C CYS A 18 -5.42 -2.94 -0.69
N HIS A 19 -4.17 -3.35 -0.51
CA HIS A 19 -3.18 -3.37 -1.59
C HIS A 19 -3.60 -4.31 -2.73
N ILE A 20 -4.14 -5.50 -2.41
CA ILE A 20 -4.65 -6.45 -3.42
C ILE A 20 -5.83 -5.84 -4.19
N VAL A 21 -6.76 -5.16 -3.50
CA VAL A 21 -7.91 -4.51 -4.13
C VAL A 21 -7.48 -3.39 -5.06
N ILE A 22 -6.52 -2.54 -4.64
CA ILE A 22 -5.99 -1.47 -5.50
C ILE A 22 -5.29 -2.08 -6.72
N PHE A 23 -4.49 -3.13 -6.53
CA PHE A 23 -3.84 -3.84 -7.63
C PHE A 23 -4.84 -4.45 -8.61
N TYR A 24 -5.93 -5.05 -8.10
CA TYR A 24 -7.02 -5.55 -8.92
C TYR A 24 -7.67 -4.44 -9.75
N PHE A 25 -8.03 -3.32 -9.12
CA PHE A 25 -8.60 -2.18 -9.84
C PHE A 25 -7.63 -1.58 -10.85
N TRP A 26 -6.33 -1.60 -10.57
CA TRP A 26 -5.31 -1.15 -11.51
C TRP A 26 -5.27 -2.00 -12.80
N ILE A 27 -5.40 -3.33 -12.68
CA ILE A 27 -5.42 -4.24 -13.83
C ILE A 27 -6.76 -4.21 -14.59
N PHE A 28 -7.88 -4.31 -13.88
CA PHE A 28 -9.19 -4.53 -14.51
C PHE A 28 -9.98 -3.26 -14.79
N GLU A 29 -9.88 -2.25 -13.93
CA GLU A 29 -10.68 -1.01 -14.04
C GLU A 29 -9.80 0.23 -13.82
N TRP A 30 -8.72 0.36 -14.61
CA TRP A 30 -7.70 1.41 -14.41
C TRP A 30 -8.27 2.84 -14.38
N LYS A 31 -9.38 3.10 -15.09
CA LYS A 31 -10.05 4.41 -15.09
C LYS A 31 -10.59 4.80 -13.71
N LYS A 32 -11.02 3.82 -12.92
CA LYS A 32 -11.62 4.00 -11.60
C LYS A 32 -10.56 4.34 -10.56
N ILE A 33 -9.40 3.69 -10.63
CA ILE A 33 -8.27 3.99 -9.74
C ILE A 33 -7.59 5.32 -10.11
N SER A 34 -7.57 5.68 -11.39
CA SER A 34 -7.03 6.97 -11.87
C SER A 34 -7.94 8.17 -11.61
N THR A 35 -9.10 7.97 -10.97
CA THR A 35 -9.91 9.10 -10.48
C THR A 35 -9.24 9.77 -9.27
N PRO A 36 -9.55 11.04 -8.97
CA PRO A 36 -9.02 11.72 -7.78
C PRO A 36 -9.28 10.93 -6.49
N TYR A 37 -10.46 10.31 -6.39
CA TYR A 37 -10.84 9.48 -5.25
C TYR A 37 -10.04 8.17 -5.18
N GLY A 38 -9.83 7.50 -6.32
CA GLY A 38 -9.01 6.29 -6.40
C GLY A 38 -7.55 6.53 -6.05
N LEU A 39 -6.98 7.63 -6.56
CA LEU A 39 -5.61 8.07 -6.24
C LEU A 39 -5.48 8.45 -4.76
N ALA A 40 -6.47 9.15 -4.19
CA ALA A 40 -6.46 9.49 -2.77
C ALA A 40 -6.49 8.24 -1.87
N LEU A 41 -7.34 7.26 -2.19
CA LEU A 41 -7.38 5.97 -1.48
C LEU A 41 -6.06 5.21 -1.59
N TRP A 42 -5.43 5.25 -2.76
CA TRP A 42 -4.15 4.62 -2.98
C TRP A 42 -3.04 5.27 -2.15
N ILE A 43 -2.89 6.60 -2.22
CA ILE A 43 -1.91 7.35 -1.42
C ILE A 43 -2.14 7.10 0.07
N LEU A 44 -3.39 7.13 0.53
CA LEU A 44 -3.74 6.88 1.92
C LEU A 44 -3.32 5.47 2.37
N SER A 45 -3.55 4.45 1.54
CA SER A 45 -3.12 3.07 1.81
C SER A 45 -1.60 2.97 1.93
N THR A 46 -0.86 3.62 1.02
CA THR A 46 0.61 3.62 1.04
C THR A 46 1.17 4.34 2.28
N VAL A 47 0.62 5.50 2.64
CA VAL A 47 1.02 6.24 3.84
C VAL A 47 0.72 5.43 5.10
N CYS A 48 -0.45 4.79 5.16
CA CYS A 48 -0.83 3.95 6.30
C CYS A 48 0.12 2.74 6.45
N GLY A 49 0.51 2.11 5.34
CA GLY A 49 1.49 1.02 5.31
C GLY A 49 2.87 1.43 5.84
N LEU A 50 3.35 2.62 5.46
CA LEU A 50 4.60 3.20 5.97
C LEU A 50 4.53 3.52 7.47
N LEU A 51 3.42 4.11 7.92
CA LEU A 51 3.18 4.42 9.34
C LEU A 51 3.22 3.15 10.21
N LEU A 52 2.53 2.09 9.76
CA LEU A 52 2.56 0.80 10.43
C LEU A 52 3.97 0.20 10.44
N TYR A 53 4.71 0.29 9.34
CA TYR A 53 6.10 -0.16 9.30
C TYR A 53 6.99 0.55 10.34
N PHE A 54 6.97 1.89 10.39
CA PHE A 54 7.77 2.64 11.37
C PHE A 54 7.43 2.24 12.80
N HIS A 55 6.15 2.00 13.07
CA HIS A 55 5.69 1.58 14.39
C HIS A 55 6.14 0.14 14.74
N PHE A 56 6.16 -0.78 13.76
CA PHE A 56 6.66 -2.15 13.96
C PHE A 56 8.18 -2.24 14.03
N LYS A 57 8.90 -1.37 13.32
CA LYS A 57 10.37 -1.29 13.37
C LYS A 57 10.87 -1.04 14.79
N ASN A 58 10.13 -0.28 15.59
CA ASN A 58 10.44 -0.04 17.00
C ASN A 58 10.13 -1.24 17.92
N GLN A 59 9.33 -2.21 17.46
CA GLN A 59 8.99 -3.42 18.23
C GLN A 59 9.85 -4.62 17.77
N LYS A 60 11.16 -4.56 18.03
CA LYS A 60 12.17 -5.58 17.63
C LYS A 60 12.02 -6.97 18.29
N SER A 61 11.08 -7.15 19.22
CA SER A 61 11.10 -8.31 20.14
C SER A 61 10.55 -9.61 19.55
N ASN A 62 9.87 -9.62 18.40
CA ASN A 62 9.22 -10.83 17.88
C ASN A 62 9.46 -11.09 16.38
N LYS A 63 9.96 -12.29 16.05
CA LYS A 63 10.17 -12.75 14.65
C LYS A 63 8.91 -12.63 13.77
N ILE A 64 7.73 -12.89 14.32
CA ILE A 64 6.45 -12.78 13.58
C ILE A 64 6.16 -11.33 13.18
N ILE A 65 6.43 -10.37 14.06
CA ILE A 65 6.25 -8.94 13.78
C ILE A 65 7.27 -8.47 12.74
N LEU A 66 8.51 -8.98 12.82
CA LEU A 66 9.55 -8.70 11.83
C LEU A 66 9.09 -9.10 10.42
N ILE A 67 8.59 -10.34 10.26
CA ILE A 67 8.12 -10.88 8.97
C ILE A 67 6.93 -10.05 8.43
N GLY A 68 5.95 -9.73 9.28
CA GLY A 68 4.83 -8.88 8.90
C GLY A 68 5.28 -7.48 8.46
N SER A 69 6.24 -6.90 9.17
CA SER A 69 6.78 -5.57 8.85
C SER A 69 7.56 -5.55 7.53
N SER A 70 8.35 -6.60 7.23
CA SER A 70 9.04 -6.71 5.95
C SER A 70 8.08 -6.91 4.79
N LEU A 71 7.02 -7.71 4.98
CA LEU A 71 5.98 -7.91 3.97
C LEU A 71 5.24 -6.60 3.67
N LEU A 72 4.94 -5.82 4.71
CA LEU A 72 4.33 -4.49 4.56
C LEU A 72 5.23 -3.53 3.78
N ILE A 73 6.54 -3.49 4.06
CA ILE A 73 7.50 -2.69 3.27
C ILE A 73 7.47 -3.11 1.81
N VAL A 74 7.61 -4.41 1.53
CA VAL A 74 7.67 -4.90 0.15
C VAL A 74 6.38 -4.55 -0.60
N SER A 75 5.22 -4.78 0.02
CA SER A 75 3.93 -4.42 -0.59
C SER A 75 3.80 -2.91 -0.79
N SER A 76 4.18 -2.09 0.18
CA SER A 76 4.08 -0.63 0.08
C SER A 76 5.02 -0.08 -0.99
N SER A 77 6.25 -0.60 -1.08
CA SER A 77 7.21 -0.25 -2.14
C SER A 77 6.68 -0.64 -3.52
N PHE A 78 6.05 -1.81 -3.66
CA PHE A 78 5.40 -2.22 -4.89
C PHE A 78 4.26 -1.27 -5.28
N MET A 79 3.47 -0.80 -4.31
CA MET A 79 2.43 0.19 -4.54
C MET A 79 2.99 1.53 -5.04
N ILE A 80 4.13 1.98 -4.51
CA ILE A 80 4.80 3.20 -5.01
C ILE A 80 5.26 3.00 -6.46
N PHE A 81 5.85 1.84 -6.75
CA PHE A 81 6.29 1.51 -8.10
C PHE A 81 5.14 1.50 -9.11
N LEU A 82 4.00 0.88 -8.77
CA LEU A 82 2.80 0.95 -9.61
C LEU A 82 2.33 2.39 -9.82
N GLY A 83 2.45 3.25 -8.81
CA GLY A 83 2.09 4.67 -8.89
C GLY A 83 2.93 5.40 -9.94
N ILE A 84 4.23 5.14 -9.96
CA ILE A 84 5.16 5.69 -10.96
C ILE A 84 4.77 5.22 -12.37
N ILE A 85 4.53 3.92 -12.56
CA ILE A 85 4.08 3.37 -13.85
C ILE A 85 2.79 4.04 -14.30
N THR A 86 1.82 4.20 -13.39
CA THR A 86 0.54 4.85 -13.68
C THR A 86 0.74 6.29 -14.13
N GLY A 87 1.62 7.03 -13.46
CA GLY A 87 1.97 8.39 -13.85
C GLY A 87 2.58 8.46 -15.26
N ILE A 88 3.48 7.54 -15.59
CA ILE A 88 4.07 7.45 -16.93
C ILE A 88 2.98 7.17 -17.97
N ILE A 89 2.13 6.16 -17.75
CA ILE A 89 1.04 5.82 -18.68
C ILE A 89 0.11 7.02 -18.85
N PHE A 90 -0.25 7.70 -17.78
CA PHE A 90 -1.13 8.86 -17.84
C PHE A 90 -0.55 9.99 -18.71
N VAL A 91 0.75 10.29 -18.54
CA VAL A 91 1.45 11.27 -19.39
C VAL A 91 1.50 10.80 -20.84
N THR A 92 1.83 9.54 -21.10
CA THR A 92 1.89 9.00 -22.47
C THR A 92 0.51 9.05 -23.16
N VAL A 93 -0.55 8.62 -22.49
CA VAL A 93 -1.91 8.62 -23.05
C VAL A 93 -2.43 10.04 -23.25
N SER A 94 -2.17 10.96 -22.31
CA SER A 94 -2.59 12.36 -22.46
C SER A 94 -1.81 13.12 -23.55
N SER A 95 -0.63 12.63 -23.92
CA SER A 95 0.16 13.17 -25.04
C SER A 95 -0.22 12.61 -26.42
N MET A 96 -1.08 11.58 -26.49
CA MET A 96 -1.64 11.11 -27.74
C MET A 96 -2.81 12.03 -28.15
N PRO A 97 -2.74 12.68 -29.32
CA PRO A 97 -3.82 13.54 -29.82
C PRO A 97 -5.07 12.75 -30.25
#